data_AF-A0A970KB14-F1
#
_entry.id   AF-A0A970KB14-F1
#
_cell.length_a   1.000
_cell.length_b   1.000
_cell.length_c   1.000
_cell.angle_alpha   90.00
_cell.angle_beta   90.00
_cell.angle_gamma   90.00
#
_symmetry.space_group_name_H-M   'P 1'
#
loop_
_entity.id
_entity.type
_entity.pdbx_description
1 polymer ?
#
loop_
_entity_poly.entity_id
_entity_poly.type
_entity_poly.pdbx_seq_one_letter_code
_entity_poly.pdbx_strand_id
1 'polypeptide(L)'
;MKIETVDLHNLSLSDALAKAEKNLIWSIEHQVQVIDFIHGKGLHSDRRFSVIKQELRRYLKDNAQLKDAGYRVVPGESDLPIALSFDEGHTLVVARGLEKEYLGGRRQQEKNRLLFSKEGRQARKSAKSIQASKRKRRPR
;
A
#
# COMPACT_ATOMS: atom_id res chain seq x y z
N MET A 1 -9.35 6.19 -11.71
CA MET A 1 -8.52 6.68 -10.60
C MET A 1 -7.12 6.92 -11.13
N LYS A 2 -6.55 8.12 -10.97
CA LYS A 2 -5.17 8.42 -11.38
C LYS A 2 -4.21 8.00 -10.27
N ILE A 3 -3.30 7.10 -10.58
CA ILE A 3 -2.37 6.50 -9.62
C ILE A 3 -0.95 6.73 -10.14
N GLU A 4 -0.05 7.15 -9.25
CA GLU A 4 1.38 7.27 -9.53
C GLU A 4 2.15 6.31 -8.62
N THR A 5 3.17 5.63 -9.15
CA THR A 5 4.00 4.70 -8.38
C THR A 5 5.43 5.19 -8.37
N VAL A 6 5.97 5.41 -7.18
CA VAL A 6 7.31 5.94 -6.96
C VAL A 6 8.15 4.88 -6.26
N ASP A 7 9.09 4.31 -7.01
CA ASP A 7 10.04 3.35 -6.46
C ASP A 7 11.17 4.07 -5.72
N LEU A 8 11.29 3.80 -4.42
CA LEU A 8 12.33 4.30 -3.52
C LEU A 8 13.26 3.18 -3.05
N HIS A 9 13.06 1.94 -3.50
CA HIS A 9 13.92 0.83 -3.12
C HIS A 9 15.34 1.04 -3.68
N ASN A 10 16.34 0.50 -2.99
CA ASN A 10 17.77 0.61 -3.34
C ASN A 10 18.34 2.04 -3.40
N LEU A 11 17.59 3.05 -2.98
CA LEU A 11 18.11 4.42 -2.84
C LEU A 11 18.75 4.61 -1.46
N SER A 12 19.67 5.58 -1.37
CA SER A 12 20.06 6.12 -0.07
C SER A 12 18.86 6.84 0.56
N LEU A 13 18.90 7.08 1.89
CA LEU A 13 17.83 7.80 2.57
C LEU A 13 17.60 9.20 1.96
N SER A 14 18.67 9.94 1.72
CA SER A 14 18.59 11.29 1.16
C SER A 14 17.99 11.28 -0.24
N ASP A 15 18.42 10.34 -1.10
CA ASP A 15 17.91 10.24 -2.46
C ASP A 15 16.44 9.79 -2.49
N ALA A 16 16.07 8.88 -1.58
CA ALA A 16 14.69 8.44 -1.43
C ALA A 16 13.78 9.59 -1.02
N LEU A 17 14.18 10.42 -0.05
CA LEU A 17 13.41 11.57 0.39
C LEU A 17 13.32 12.66 -0.68
N ALA A 18 14.44 12.98 -1.35
CA ALA A 18 14.44 13.95 -2.44
C ALA A 18 13.57 13.49 -3.62
N LYS A 19 13.63 12.20 -3.97
CA LYS A 19 12.75 11.61 -4.98
C LYS A 19 11.29 11.64 -4.53
N ALA A 20 11.01 11.33 -3.26
CA ALA A 20 9.66 11.36 -2.74
C ALA A 20 9.06 12.77 -2.80
N GLU A 21 9.80 13.79 -2.35
CA GLU A 21 9.40 15.20 -2.40
C GLU A 21 9.10 15.67 -3.82
N LYS A 22 10.02 15.41 -4.76
CA LYS A 22 9.83 15.81 -6.16
C LYS A 22 8.56 15.19 -6.77
N ASN A 23 8.34 13.89 -6.54
CA ASN A 23 7.16 13.20 -7.07
C ASN A 23 5.87 13.62 -6.35
N LEU A 24 5.96 13.98 -5.07
CA LEU A 24 4.85 14.47 -4.28
C LEU A 24 4.32 15.80 -4.84
N ILE A 25 5.22 16.76 -5.06
CA ILE A 25 4.88 18.07 -5.62
C ILE A 25 4.24 17.90 -6.99
N TRP A 26 4.89 17.14 -7.88
CA TRP A 26 4.37 16.86 -9.21
C TRP A 26 2.98 16.22 -9.16
N SER A 27 2.77 15.26 -8.24
CA SER A 27 1.50 14.56 -8.08
C SER A 27 0.38 15.47 -7.60
N ILE A 28 0.66 16.41 -6.68
CA ILE A 28 -0.30 17.41 -6.23
C ILE A 28 -0.67 18.35 -7.38
N GLU A 29 0.32 18.88 -8.10
CA GLU A 29 0.12 19.77 -9.25
C GLU A 29 -0.73 19.10 -10.34
N HIS A 30 -0.52 17.81 -10.58
CA HIS A 30 -1.22 17.05 -11.62
C HIS A 30 -2.46 16.31 -11.12
N GLN A 31 -2.92 16.61 -9.90
CA GLN A 31 -4.14 16.06 -9.29
C GLN A 31 -4.18 14.52 -9.31
N VAL A 32 -3.03 13.88 -9.03
CA VAL A 32 -2.94 12.43 -8.87
C VAL A 32 -3.73 12.03 -7.62
N GLN A 33 -4.59 11.03 -7.72
CA GLN A 33 -5.49 10.67 -6.61
C GLN A 33 -4.83 9.74 -5.58
N VAL A 34 -3.90 8.90 -6.04
CA VAL A 34 -3.14 7.98 -5.18
C VAL A 34 -1.68 7.97 -5.62
N ILE A 35 -0.78 8.16 -4.68
CA ILE A 35 0.66 8.00 -4.89
C ILE A 35 1.10 6.81 -4.07
N ASP A 36 1.70 5.81 -4.71
CA ASP A 36 2.26 4.62 -4.07
C ASP A 36 3.77 4.75 -3.95
N PHE A 37 4.29 4.93 -2.74
CA PHE A 37 5.73 4.92 -2.48
C PHE A 37 6.19 3.50 -2.10
N ILE A 38 7.02 2.90 -2.93
CA ILE A 38 7.63 1.60 -2.70
C ILE A 38 8.97 1.80 -1.99
N HIS A 39 9.02 1.58 -0.68
CA HIS A 39 10.25 1.72 0.11
C HIS A 39 10.83 0.38 0.57
N GLY A 40 10.19 -0.74 0.21
CA GLY A 40 10.59 -2.08 0.59
C GLY A 40 10.27 -2.42 2.05
N LYS A 41 10.34 -3.72 2.38
CA LYS A 41 9.89 -4.29 3.67
C LYS A 41 10.88 -4.10 4.82
N GLY A 42 12.12 -3.71 4.53
CA GLY A 42 13.16 -3.50 5.54
C GLY A 42 13.87 -4.74 6.06
N LEU A 43 13.68 -5.88 5.38
CA LEU A 43 14.27 -7.18 5.74
C LEU A 43 15.80 -7.24 5.61
N HIS A 44 16.43 -6.29 4.91
CA HIS A 44 17.87 -6.25 4.64
C HIS A 44 18.60 -5.11 5.35
N SER A 45 18.01 -4.55 6.41
CA SER A 45 18.76 -3.62 7.26
C SER A 45 19.63 -4.45 8.21
N ASP A 46 20.94 -4.51 7.93
CA ASP A 46 21.98 -5.06 8.84
C ASP A 46 21.96 -4.40 10.24
N ARG A 47 21.12 -3.38 10.45
CA ARG A 47 20.91 -2.65 11.71
C ARG A 47 19.43 -2.55 12.16
N ARG A 48 18.58 -3.51 11.77
CA ARG A 48 17.21 -3.74 12.29
C ARG A 48 16.11 -2.68 12.05
N PHE A 49 16.27 -1.70 11.16
CA PHE A 49 15.16 -0.83 10.72
C PHE A 49 15.36 -0.35 9.28
N SER A 50 14.32 -0.43 8.43
CA SER A 50 14.29 0.32 7.16
C SER A 50 14.14 1.80 7.48
N VAL A 51 15.27 2.50 7.47
CA VAL A 51 15.34 3.95 7.71
C VAL A 51 14.40 4.68 6.75
N ILE A 52 14.31 4.22 5.50
CA ILE A 52 13.45 4.85 4.49
C ILE A 52 11.96 4.76 4.88
N LYS A 53 11.47 3.60 5.33
CA LYS A 53 10.05 3.44 5.73
C LYS A 53 9.65 4.44 6.82
N GLN A 54 10.45 4.52 7.88
CA GLN A 54 10.13 5.36 9.04
C GLN A 54 10.27 6.84 8.71
N GLU A 55 11.37 7.23 8.09
CA GLU A 55 11.62 8.64 7.75
C GLU A 55 10.67 9.15 6.68
N LEU A 56 10.34 8.34 5.66
CA LEU A 56 9.33 8.71 4.68
C LEU A 56 7.96 8.93 5.33
N ARG A 57 7.52 8.02 6.22
CA ARG A 57 6.23 8.17 6.90
C ARG A 57 6.19 9.38 7.82
N ARG A 58 7.29 9.68 8.51
CA ARG A 58 7.44 10.90 9.32
C ARG A 58 7.33 12.13 8.41
N TYR A 59 8.16 12.19 7.37
CA TYR A 59 8.15 13.26 6.37
C TYR A 59 6.74 13.52 5.81
N LEU A 60 6.07 12.49 5.30
CA LEU A 60 4.74 12.62 4.70
C LEU A 60 3.66 13.03 5.73
N LYS A 61 3.77 12.59 6.99
CA LYS A 61 2.81 12.94 8.05
C LYS A 61 2.95 14.40 8.48
N ASP A 62 4.18 14.91 8.49
CA ASP A 62 4.51 16.25 8.96
C ASP A 62 4.44 17.30 7.85
N ASN A 63 4.46 16.89 6.57
CA ASN A 63 4.35 17.76 5.42
C ASN A 63 2.98 18.50 5.38
N ALA A 64 3.02 19.82 5.48
CA ALA A 64 1.83 20.68 5.49
C ALA A 64 1.14 20.75 4.13
N GLN A 65 1.90 20.77 3.03
CA GLN A 65 1.36 20.83 1.67
C GLN A 65 0.42 19.66 1.37
N LEU A 66 0.72 18.46 1.91
CA LEU A 66 -0.18 17.32 1.79
C LEU A 66 -1.52 17.52 2.50
N LYS A 67 -1.49 18.10 3.69
CA LYS A 67 -2.69 18.36 4.48
C LYS A 67 -3.56 19.41 3.78
N ASP A 68 -2.93 20.46 3.29
CA ASP A 68 -3.59 21.58 2.61
C ASP A 68 -4.15 21.17 1.24
N ALA A 69 -3.42 20.33 0.50
CA ALA A 69 -3.88 19.75 -0.76
C ALA A 69 -4.94 18.64 -0.59
N GLY A 70 -5.34 18.33 0.65
CA GLY A 70 -6.43 17.38 0.92
C GLY A 70 -6.04 15.91 0.76
N TYR A 71 -4.79 15.55 1.00
CA TYR A 71 -4.32 14.17 1.00
C TYR A 71 -4.23 13.58 2.41
N ARG A 72 -4.10 12.26 2.46
CA ARG A 72 -3.91 11.46 3.67
C ARG A 72 -2.88 10.37 3.41
N VAL A 73 -2.00 10.18 4.38
CA VAL A 73 -1.03 9.07 4.37
C VAL A 73 -1.71 7.79 4.87
N VAL A 74 -1.58 6.71 4.12
CA VAL A 74 -2.12 5.38 4.42
C VAL A 74 -0.98 4.36 4.32
N PRO A 75 -0.60 3.70 5.43
CA PRO A 75 0.32 2.57 5.39
C PRO A 75 -0.18 1.47 4.45
N GLY A 76 0.70 0.84 3.67
CA GLY A 76 0.32 -0.26 2.78
C GLY A 76 -0.23 -1.48 3.52
N GLU A 77 0.18 -1.69 4.77
CA GLU A 77 -0.34 -2.73 5.67
C GLU A 77 -1.69 -2.38 6.33
N SER A 78 -2.33 -1.28 5.94
CA SER A 78 -3.62 -0.87 6.50
C SER A 78 -4.77 -1.78 6.04
N ASP A 79 -5.76 -1.97 6.91
CA ASP A 79 -7.02 -2.67 6.58
C ASP A 79 -7.98 -1.83 5.71
N LEU A 80 -7.59 -0.62 5.31
CA LEU A 80 -8.41 0.24 4.45
C LEU A 80 -8.53 -0.35 3.03
N PRO A 81 -9.72 -0.31 2.40
CA PRO A 81 -9.96 -0.88 1.06
C PRO A 81 -8.91 -0.50 0.00
N ILE A 82 -8.44 0.75 0.03
CA ILE A 82 -7.44 1.27 -0.91
C ILE A 82 -6.07 0.59 -0.75
N ALA A 83 -5.77 0.11 0.46
CA ALA A 83 -4.49 -0.47 0.85
C ALA A 83 -4.48 -2.02 0.81
N LEU A 84 -5.64 -2.67 0.70
CA LEU A 84 -5.76 -4.14 0.84
C LEU A 84 -4.98 -4.97 -0.20
N SER A 85 -4.54 -4.36 -1.30
CA SER A 85 -3.67 -4.99 -2.30
C SER A 85 -2.16 -4.80 -2.05
N PHE A 86 -1.79 -4.02 -1.02
CA PHE A 86 -0.41 -3.70 -0.70
C PHE A 86 0.06 -4.43 0.56
N ASP A 87 1.35 -4.29 0.83
CA ASP A 87 1.98 -4.79 2.03
C ASP A 87 2.79 -3.71 2.73
N GLU A 88 3.50 -4.10 3.78
CA GLU A 88 4.29 -3.23 4.64
C GLU A 88 5.45 -2.51 3.95
N GLY A 89 5.79 -2.89 2.71
CA GLY A 89 6.81 -2.26 1.86
C GLY A 89 6.32 -1.04 1.09
N HIS A 90 5.04 -0.69 1.27
CA HIS A 90 4.39 0.42 0.60
C HIS A 90 3.89 1.47 1.60
N THR A 91 3.86 2.71 1.15
CA THR A 91 3.15 3.80 1.82
C THR A 91 2.39 4.59 0.78
N LEU A 92 1.07 4.66 0.94
CA LEU A 92 0.19 5.39 0.03
C LEU A 92 -0.05 6.81 0.52
N VAL A 93 -0.14 7.74 -0.42
CA VAL A 93 -0.69 9.09 -0.22
C VAL A 93 -1.96 9.17 -1.05
N VAL A 94 -3.10 9.33 -0.40
CA VAL A 94 -4.43 9.18 -0.99
C VAL A 94 -5.22 10.47 -0.82
N ALA A 95 -5.85 10.96 -1.88
CA ALA A 95 -6.77 12.09 -1.79
C ALA A 95 -7.94 11.73 -0.84
N ARG A 96 -8.31 12.65 0.05
CA ARG A 96 -9.34 12.40 1.08
C ARG A 96 -10.66 11.96 0.45
N GLY A 97 -11.27 10.94 1.05
CA GLY A 97 -12.53 10.35 0.59
C GLY A 97 -12.33 9.06 -0.21
N LEU A 98 -11.14 8.85 -0.80
CA LEU A 98 -10.84 7.66 -1.61
C LEU A 98 -10.32 6.49 -0.78
N GLU A 99 -10.06 6.66 0.52
CA GLU A 99 -9.51 5.59 1.36
C GLU A 99 -10.42 4.36 1.49
N LYS A 100 -11.73 4.53 1.21
CA LYS A 100 -12.73 3.46 1.24
C LYS A 100 -12.95 2.80 -0.12
N GLU A 101 -12.32 3.31 -1.17
CA GLU A 101 -12.40 2.73 -2.50
C GLU A 101 -11.32 1.66 -2.71
N TYR A 102 -11.59 0.72 -3.61
CA TYR A 102 -10.58 -0.23 -4.06
C TYR A 102 -9.79 0.33 -5.24
N LEU A 103 -8.50 0.01 -5.34
CA LEU A 103 -7.72 0.37 -6.53
C LEU A 103 -8.15 -0.41 -7.78
N GLY A 104 -7.93 0.21 -8.93
CA GLY A 104 -8.18 -0.35 -10.26
C GLY A 104 -9.49 0.11 -10.89
N GLY A 105 -9.80 -0.41 -12.09
CA GLY A 105 -11.08 -0.17 -12.76
C GLY A 105 -12.24 -0.92 -12.10
N ARG A 106 -13.49 -0.59 -12.47
CA ARG A 106 -14.72 -1.14 -11.86
C ARG A 106 -14.69 -2.66 -11.66
N ARG A 107 -14.26 -3.41 -12.67
CA ARG A 107 -14.17 -4.88 -12.62
C ARG A 107 -13.19 -5.40 -11.56
N GLN A 108 -12.06 -4.70 -11.39
CA GLN A 108 -11.08 -5.02 -10.35
C GLN A 108 -11.59 -4.63 -8.97
N GLN A 109 -12.29 -3.49 -8.86
CA GLN A 109 -12.90 -3.04 -7.60
C GLN A 109 -13.97 -4.03 -7.11
N GLU A 110 -14.86 -4.49 -7.99
CA GLU A 110 -15.87 -5.50 -7.68
C GLU A 110 -15.24 -6.83 -7.23
N LYS A 111 -14.22 -7.29 -7.97
CA LYS A 111 -13.45 -8.49 -7.60
C LYS A 111 -12.82 -8.34 -6.22
N ASN A 112 -12.18 -7.21 -5.93
CA ASN A 112 -11.54 -6.95 -4.65
C ASN A 112 -12.57 -6.86 -3.52
N ARG A 113 -13.71 -6.21 -3.75
CA ARG A 113 -14.83 -6.15 -2.80
C ARG A 113 -15.30 -7.54 -2.41
N LEU A 114 -15.48 -8.43 -3.39
CA LEU A 114 -15.82 -9.84 -3.14
C LEU A 114 -14.70 -10.58 -2.40
N LEU A 115 -13.44 -10.42 -2.83
CA LEU A 115 -12.28 -11.12 -2.27
C LEU A 115 -12.03 -10.78 -0.80
N PHE A 116 -12.19 -9.50 -0.44
CA PHE A 116 -11.91 -8.97 0.89
C PHE A 116 -13.14 -8.91 1.81
N SER A 117 -14.33 -9.23 1.29
CA SER A 117 -15.55 -9.42 2.09
C SER A 117 -15.38 -10.49 3.18
N LYS A 118 -16.20 -10.43 4.23
CA LYS A 118 -16.21 -11.45 5.30
C LYS A 118 -16.50 -12.84 4.74
N GLU A 119 -17.47 -12.94 3.84
CA GLU A 119 -17.86 -14.17 3.15
C GLU A 119 -16.70 -14.72 2.30
N GLY A 120 -16.04 -13.86 1.51
CA GLY A 120 -14.88 -14.23 0.71
C GLY A 120 -13.69 -14.70 1.55
N ARG A 121 -13.47 -14.09 2.73
CA ARG A 121 -12.45 -14.57 3.70
C ARG A 121 -12.82 -15.95 4.25
N GLN A 122 -14.08 -16.15 4.63
CA GLN A 122 -14.55 -17.42 5.19
C GLN A 122 -14.51 -18.56 4.17
N ALA A 123 -14.91 -18.30 2.93
CA ALA A 123 -14.83 -19.25 1.82
C ALA A 123 -13.38 -19.68 1.52
N ARG A 124 -12.42 -18.73 1.55
CA ARG A 124 -11.00 -19.08 1.38
C ARG A 124 -10.46 -19.90 2.55
N LYS A 125 -10.88 -19.59 3.79
CA LYS A 125 -10.47 -20.34 4.98
C LYS A 125 -11.01 -21.78 4.93
N SER A 126 -12.27 -21.99 4.56
CA SER A 126 -12.85 -23.33 4.41
C SER A 126 -12.22 -24.09 3.24
N ALA A 127 -11.98 -23.45 2.10
CA ALA A 127 -11.29 -24.10 0.98
C ALA A 127 -9.88 -24.58 1.35
N LYS A 128 -9.12 -23.78 2.09
CA LYS A 128 -7.80 -24.19 2.61
C LYS A 128 -7.89 -25.36 3.58
N SER A 129 -8.88 -25.39 4.48
CA SER A 129 -9.05 -26.51 5.41
C SER A 129 -9.42 -27.81 4.68
N ILE A 130 -10.27 -27.73 3.65
CA ILE A 130 -10.66 -28.87 2.81
C ILE A 130 -9.45 -29.39 2.01
N GLN A 131 -8.62 -28.51 1.44
CA GLN A 131 -7.41 -28.94 0.73
C GLN A 131 -6.38 -29.59 1.68
N ALA A 132 -6.19 -29.03 2.87
CA ALA A 132 -5.30 -29.58 3.87
C ALA A 132 -5.74 -30.98 4.33
N SER A 133 -7.05 -31.19 4.53
CA SER A 133 -7.59 -32.50 4.91
C SER A 133 -7.47 -33.53 3.78
N LYS A 134 -7.68 -33.13 2.52
CA LYS A 134 -7.46 -34.02 1.35
C LYS A 134 -5.99 -34.44 1.23
N ARG A 135 -5.03 -33.54 1.47
CA ARG A 135 -3.59 -33.86 1.44
C ARG A 135 -3.19 -34.87 2.53
N LYS A 136 -3.75 -34.75 3.73
CA LYS A 136 -3.50 -35.71 4.83
C LYS A 136 -4.04 -37.11 4.56
N ARG A 137 -5.05 -37.24 3.68
CA ARG A 137 -5.71 -38.52 3.35
C ARG A 137 -5.07 -39.27 2.18
N ARG A 138 -4.09 -38.69 1.47
CA ARG A 138 -3.31 -39.43 0.48
C ARG A 138 -2.21 -40.20 1.20
N PRO A 139 -2.20 -41.55 1.17
CA PRO A 139 -1.04 -42.31 1.59
C PRO A 139 0.16 -41.91 0.72
N ARG A 140 1.36 -41.92 1.29
CA ARG A 140 2.62 -41.72 0.56
C ARG A 140 2.82 -42.81 -0.47
#